data_AF-E0S7J4-F1
#
_entry.id   AF-E0S7J4-F1
#
_cell.length_a   1.000
_cell.length_b   1.000
_cell.length_c   1.000
_cell.angle_alpha   90.00
_cell.angle_beta   90.00
_cell.angle_gamma   90.00
#
_symmetry.space_group_name_H-M   'P 1'
#
loop_
_entity.id
_entity.type
_entity.pdbx_description
1 polymer ?
#
loop_
_entity_poly.entity_id
_entity_poly.type
_entity_poly.pdbx_seq_one_letter_code
_entity_poly.pdbx_strand_id
1 'polypeptide(L)'
;MVEHIGQILIAKEQYFQGMINEHHLKEVLLKIRKNYETCSNTHFFPNNLSHKLALFLIAEKFKYALLFEKNLVSIFDSECTKLQRKMDNIIDMMNVMNERDLYRYESYIRNNSSTNGWLGSSPHSRRANFPREVSKMLRRWLKEHLSNPYPTKIEKKYFLKKQD
;
A
#
# COMPACT_ATOMS: atom_id res chain seq x y z
N MET A 1 11.54 -23.78 39.00
CA MET A 1 10.09 -23.44 38.87
C MET A 1 9.86 -22.12 38.17
N VAL A 2 10.46 -21.01 38.61
CA VAL A 2 10.25 -19.68 37.98
C VAL A 2 10.75 -19.61 36.53
N GLU A 3 11.72 -20.45 36.16
CA GLU A 3 12.39 -20.41 34.86
C GLU A 3 11.47 -20.61 33.65
N HIS A 4 10.56 -21.60 33.66
CA HIS A 4 9.63 -21.82 32.53
C HIS A 4 8.68 -20.63 32.32
N ILE A 5 8.17 -20.07 33.42
CA ILE A 5 7.29 -18.90 33.37
C ILE A 5 8.06 -17.70 32.81
N GLY A 6 9.28 -17.46 33.29
CA GLY A 6 10.15 -16.41 32.78
C GLY A 6 10.45 -16.59 31.29
N GLN A 7 10.77 -17.81 30.84
CA GLN A 7 11.02 -18.12 29.44
C GLN A 7 9.81 -17.83 28.54
N ILE A 8 8.59 -18.20 28.96
CA ILE A 8 7.37 -17.88 28.18
C ILE A 8 7.14 -16.37 28.12
N LEU A 9 7.33 -15.65 29.22
CA LEU A 9 7.13 -14.20 29.27
C LEU A 9 8.16 -13.46 28.39
N ILE A 10 9.42 -13.88 28.42
CA ILE A 10 10.49 -13.33 27.56
C ILE A 10 10.18 -13.61 26.09
N ALA A 11 9.81 -14.86 25.75
CA ALA A 11 9.47 -15.22 24.38
C ALA A 11 8.26 -14.43 23.85
N LYS A 12 7.24 -14.21 24.70
CA LYS A 12 6.11 -13.35 24.40
C LYS A 12 6.58 -11.93 24.06
N GLU A 13 7.38 -11.32 24.92
CA GLU A 13 7.85 -9.95 24.73
C GLU A 13 8.69 -9.81 23.46
N GLN A 14 9.64 -10.72 23.24
CA GLN A 14 10.48 -10.75 22.05
C GLN A 14 9.67 -10.88 20.76
N TYR A 15 8.60 -11.70 20.79
CA TYR A 15 7.74 -11.88 19.63
C TYR A 15 6.96 -10.61 19.29
N PHE A 16 6.31 -9.97 20.27
CA PHE A 16 5.55 -8.74 20.03
C PHE A 16 6.43 -7.52 19.73
N GLN A 17 7.70 -7.54 20.14
CA GLN A 17 8.70 -6.55 19.72
C GLN A 17 9.28 -6.84 18.31
N GLY A 18 8.89 -7.94 17.66
CA GLY A 18 9.38 -8.33 16.35
C GLY A 18 10.83 -8.84 16.35
N MET A 19 11.39 -9.18 17.51
CA MET A 19 12.75 -9.73 17.63
C MET A 19 12.84 -11.18 17.18
N ILE A 20 11.73 -11.92 17.29
CA ILE A 20 11.64 -13.33 16.89
C ILE A 20 10.42 -13.55 16.00
N ASN A 21 10.53 -14.48 15.05
CA ASN A 21 9.42 -14.84 14.16
C ASN A 21 8.57 -16.00 14.70
N GLU A 22 7.46 -16.31 14.03
CA GLU A 22 6.54 -17.39 14.43
C GLU A 22 7.23 -18.76 14.54
N HIS A 23 8.18 -19.05 13.63
CA HIS A 23 8.95 -20.29 13.66
C HIS A 23 9.80 -20.40 14.93
N HIS A 24 10.55 -19.36 15.26
CA HIS A 24 11.40 -19.33 16.43
C HIS A 24 10.59 -19.36 17.72
N LEU A 25 9.46 -18.64 17.77
CA LEU A 25 8.52 -18.72 18.89
C LEU A 25 8.04 -20.16 19.12
N LYS A 26 7.68 -20.87 18.04
CA LYS A 26 7.27 -22.28 18.11
C LYS A 26 8.38 -23.17 18.67
N GLU A 27 9.62 -22.99 18.24
CA GLU A 27 10.77 -23.74 18.77
C GLU A 27 10.97 -23.49 20.27
N VAL A 28 10.90 -22.23 20.70
CA VAL A 28 11.03 -21.87 22.12
C VAL A 28 9.92 -22.52 22.95
N LEU A 29 8.67 -22.47 22.51
CA LEU A 29 7.55 -23.10 23.21
C LEU A 29 7.68 -24.64 23.27
N LEU A 30 8.15 -25.28 22.20
CA LEU A 30 8.43 -26.72 22.18
C LEU A 30 9.56 -27.10 23.15
N LYS A 31 10.62 -26.28 23.22
CA LYS A 31 11.72 -26.47 24.17
C LYS A 31 11.22 -26.36 25.61
N ILE A 32 10.43 -25.34 25.92
CA ILE A 32 9.82 -25.13 27.25
C ILE A 32 8.95 -26.35 27.63
N ARG A 33 8.12 -26.83 26.69
CA ARG A 33 7.31 -28.03 26.89
C ARG A 33 8.16 -29.27 27.22
N LYS A 34 9.20 -29.54 26.41
CA LYS A 34 10.09 -30.69 26.63
C LYS A 34 10.82 -30.61 27.98
N ASN A 35 11.28 -29.42 28.36
CA ASN A 35 11.92 -29.18 29.66
C ASN A 35 10.96 -29.44 30.81
N TYR A 36 9.72 -28.95 30.70
CA TYR A 36 8.67 -29.19 31.68
C TYR A 36 8.33 -30.69 31.83
N GLU A 37 8.16 -31.41 30.72
CA GLU A 37 7.90 -32.87 30.73
C GLU A 37 9.07 -33.66 31.36
N THR A 38 10.31 -33.27 31.09
CA THR A 38 11.50 -33.90 31.68
C THR A 38 11.55 -33.66 33.19
N CYS A 39 11.21 -32.46 33.64
CA CYS A 39 11.16 -32.13 35.07
C CYS A 39 10.01 -32.83 35.80
N SER A 40 8.83 -32.96 35.18
CA SER A 40 7.66 -33.58 35.83
C SER A 40 7.82 -35.07 36.11
N ASN A 41 8.69 -35.76 35.35
CA ASN A 41 8.91 -37.20 35.50
C ASN A 41 9.90 -37.54 36.63
N THR A 42 10.65 -36.55 37.12
CA THR A 42 11.49 -36.75 38.30
C THR A 42 10.63 -36.61 39.56
N HIS A 43 10.58 -37.67 40.37
CA HIS A 43 9.82 -37.76 41.64
C HIS A 43 10.11 -36.64 42.67
N PHE A 44 11.06 -35.75 42.36
CA PHE A 44 11.46 -34.59 43.16
C PHE A 44 10.53 -33.38 43.04
N PHE A 45 9.55 -33.39 42.14
CA PHE A 45 8.54 -32.33 42.04
C PHE A 45 7.24 -32.73 42.74
N PRO A 46 7.06 -32.42 44.04
CA PRO A 46 5.74 -32.47 44.63
C PRO A 46 4.87 -31.49 43.86
N ASN A 47 3.79 -32.00 43.26
CA ASN A 47 2.69 -31.32 42.60
C ASN A 47 2.50 -29.85 42.99
N ASN A 48 3.31 -28.95 42.41
CA ASN A 48 3.09 -27.52 42.60
C ASN A 48 1.98 -27.12 41.62
N LEU A 49 0.75 -27.49 41.97
CA LEU A 49 -0.48 -27.19 41.23
C LEU A 49 -0.51 -25.72 40.82
N SER A 50 -0.06 -24.83 41.72
CA SER A 50 0.09 -23.39 41.47
C SER A 50 0.99 -23.08 40.27
N HIS A 51 2.11 -23.79 40.10
CA HIS A 51 2.99 -23.62 38.94
C HIS A 51 2.33 -24.09 37.64
N LYS A 52 1.64 -25.24 37.68
CA LYS A 52 0.90 -25.78 36.52
C LYS A 52 -0.22 -24.83 36.09
N LEU A 53 -0.99 -24.32 37.06
CA LEU A 53 -2.04 -23.34 36.84
C LEU A 53 -1.47 -22.03 36.30
N ALA A 54 -0.36 -21.54 36.85
CA ALA A 54 0.29 -20.33 36.35
C ALA A 54 0.76 -20.49 34.89
N LEU A 55 1.41 -21.60 34.54
CA LEU A 55 1.80 -21.89 33.15
C LEU A 55 0.59 -21.97 32.23
N PHE A 56 -0.48 -22.65 32.65
CA PHE A 56 -1.72 -22.76 31.88
C PHE A 56 -2.34 -21.39 31.62
N LEU A 57 -2.53 -20.56 32.65
CA LEU A 57 -3.13 -19.23 32.53
C LEU A 57 -2.29 -18.30 31.66
N ILE A 58 -0.95 -18.36 31.75
CA ILE A 58 -0.06 -17.55 30.93
C ILE A 58 -0.13 -18.01 29.46
N ALA A 59 -0.07 -19.32 29.21
CA ALA A 59 -0.16 -19.87 27.87
C ALA A 59 -1.51 -19.56 27.21
N GLU A 60 -2.60 -19.64 27.98
CA GLU A 60 -3.94 -19.29 27.53
C GLU A 60 -4.05 -17.79 27.17
N LYS A 61 -3.58 -16.90 28.04
CA LYS A 61 -3.52 -15.46 27.74
C LYS A 61 -2.67 -15.17 26.51
N PHE A 62 -1.53 -15.84 26.36
CA PHE A 62 -0.66 -15.66 25.21
C PHE A 62 -1.33 -16.15 23.92
N LYS A 63 -2.03 -17.29 23.95
CA LYS A 63 -2.84 -17.77 22.83
C LYS A 63 -3.87 -16.72 22.37
N TYR A 64 -4.58 -16.10 23.30
CA TYR A 64 -5.55 -15.04 22.95
C TYR A 64 -4.86 -13.82 22.32
N ALA A 65 -3.68 -13.43 22.80
CA ALA A 65 -2.92 -12.34 22.21
C ALA A 65 -2.49 -12.64 20.77
N LEU A 66 -2.02 -13.86 20.49
CA LEU A 66 -1.67 -14.31 19.13
C LEU A 66 -2.90 -14.37 18.21
N LEU A 67 -4.04 -14.84 18.73
CA LEU A 67 -5.28 -14.86 17.95
C LEU A 67 -5.76 -13.44 17.62
N PHE A 68 -5.66 -12.52 18.58
CA PHE A 68 -6.00 -11.12 18.39
C PHE A 68 -5.11 -10.46 17.32
N GLU A 69 -3.80 -10.71 17.34
CA GLU A 69 -2.88 -10.24 16.30
C GLU A 69 -3.27 -10.77 14.91
N LYS A 70 -3.52 -12.08 14.78
CA LYS A 70 -3.96 -12.69 13.50
C LYS A 70 -5.27 -12.07 12.99
N ASN A 71 -6.22 -11.80 13.90
CA ASN A 71 -7.47 -11.13 13.55
C ASN A 71 -7.22 -9.68 13.09
N LEU A 72 -6.34 -8.93 13.76
CA LEU A 72 -5.98 -7.58 13.34
C LEU A 72 -5.39 -7.59 11.93
N VAL A 73 -4.41 -8.46 11.66
CA VAL A 73 -3.81 -8.60 10.33
C VAL A 73 -4.88 -8.86 9.27
N SER A 74 -5.80 -9.79 9.54
CA SER A 74 -6.91 -10.08 8.61
C SER A 74 -7.83 -8.87 8.37
N ILE A 75 -8.13 -8.07 9.40
CA ILE A 75 -8.93 -6.85 9.26
C ILE A 75 -8.18 -5.86 8.36
N PHE A 76 -6.90 -5.61 8.62
CA PHE A 76 -6.07 -4.72 7.80
C PHE A 76 -5.99 -5.19 6.35
N ASP A 77 -5.74 -6.47 6.10
CA ASP A 77 -5.69 -7.03 4.74
C ASP A 77 -7.03 -6.83 4.01
N SER A 78 -8.15 -7.02 4.71
CA SER A 78 -9.48 -6.82 4.14
C SER A 78 -9.74 -5.36 3.73
N GLU A 79 -9.29 -4.41 4.55
CA GLU A 79 -9.43 -2.98 4.27
C GLU A 79 -8.47 -2.53 3.17
N CYS A 80 -7.22 -2.99 3.17
CA CYS A 80 -6.27 -2.78 2.08
C CYS A 80 -6.83 -3.29 0.75
N THR A 81 -7.43 -4.48 0.74
CA THR A 81 -8.06 -5.06 -0.47
C THR A 81 -9.28 -4.25 -0.94
N LYS A 82 -10.06 -3.68 -0.02
CA LYS A 82 -11.18 -2.78 -0.37
C LYS A 82 -10.65 -1.47 -0.96
N LEU A 83 -9.59 -0.91 -0.39
CA LEU A 83 -8.97 0.31 -0.88
C LEU A 83 -8.36 0.10 -2.26
N GLN A 84 -7.62 -1.00 -2.46
CA GLN A 84 -7.04 -1.36 -3.74
C GLN A 84 -8.10 -1.42 -4.83
N ARG A 85 -9.22 -2.10 -4.59
CA ARG A 85 -10.35 -2.15 -5.53
C ARG A 85 -10.92 -0.78 -5.88
N LYS A 86 -10.99 0.14 -4.92
CA LYS A 86 -11.43 1.52 -5.19
C LYS A 86 -10.43 2.26 -6.08
N MET A 87 -9.13 2.07 -5.86
CA MET A 87 -8.09 2.66 -6.70
C MET A 87 -8.12 2.08 -8.12
N ASP A 88 -8.26 0.76 -8.26
CA ASP A 88 -8.38 0.09 -9.56
C ASP A 88 -9.58 0.63 -10.34
N ASN A 89 -10.74 0.78 -9.69
CA ASN A 89 -11.93 1.38 -10.30
C ASN A 89 -11.68 2.83 -10.77
N ILE A 90 -10.92 3.63 -10.01
CA ILE A 90 -10.58 5.01 -10.41
C ILE A 90 -9.67 4.99 -11.64
N ILE A 91 -8.65 4.11 -11.65
CA ILE A 91 -7.73 3.95 -12.77
C ILE A 91 -8.51 3.54 -14.03
N ASP A 92 -9.42 2.58 -13.91
CA ASP A 92 -10.28 2.14 -15.02
C ASP A 92 -11.18 3.28 -15.53
N MET A 93 -11.79 4.06 -14.63
CA MET A 93 -12.55 5.25 -15.03
C MET A 93 -11.70 6.27 -15.78
N MET A 94 -10.47 6.53 -15.31
CA MET A 94 -9.54 7.44 -15.96
C MET A 94 -9.14 6.94 -17.35
N ASN A 95 -8.91 5.64 -17.51
CA ASN A 95 -8.59 5.03 -18.80
C ASN A 95 -9.77 5.17 -19.78
N VAL A 96 -11.00 4.88 -19.35
CA VAL A 96 -12.21 5.05 -20.18
C VAL A 96 -12.43 6.51 -20.58
N MET A 97 -12.20 7.46 -19.66
CA MET A 97 -12.29 8.89 -19.99
C MET A 97 -11.25 9.29 -21.04
N ASN A 98 -10.01 8.82 -20.87
CA ASN A 98 -8.92 9.11 -21.80
C ASN A 98 -9.19 8.53 -23.20
N GLU A 99 -9.76 7.33 -23.30
CA GLU A 99 -10.18 6.72 -24.57
C GLU A 99 -11.30 7.51 -25.25
N ARG A 100 -12.31 7.98 -24.49
CA ARG A 100 -13.39 8.82 -25.05
C ARG A 100 -12.86 10.16 -25.55
N ASP A 101 -11.92 10.76 -24.84
CA ASP A 101 -11.27 12.00 -25.26
C ASP A 101 -10.42 11.80 -26.51
N LEU A 102 -9.76 10.63 -26.66
CA LEU A 102 -9.04 10.25 -27.87
C LEU A 102 -9.98 10.15 -29.07
N TYR A 103 -11.10 9.42 -28.93
CA TYR A 103 -12.11 9.27 -29.99
C TYR A 103 -12.75 10.60 -30.36
N ARG A 104 -13.04 11.46 -29.38
CA ARG A 104 -13.59 12.80 -29.64
C ARG A 104 -12.59 13.62 -30.47
N TYR A 105 -11.30 13.63 -30.10
CA TYR A 105 -10.26 14.34 -30.84
C TYR A 105 -10.09 13.81 -32.28
N GLU A 106 -10.08 12.49 -32.48
CA GLU A 106 -9.98 11.89 -33.82
C GLU A 106 -11.20 12.22 -34.70
N SER A 107 -12.41 12.26 -34.13
CA SER A 107 -13.61 12.68 -34.84
C SER A 107 -13.56 14.16 -35.29
N TYR A 108 -12.97 15.04 -34.47
CA TYR A 108 -12.75 16.45 -34.82
C TYR A 108 -11.72 16.59 -35.95
N ILE A 109 -10.63 15.81 -35.94
CA ILE A 109 -9.62 15.82 -37.01
C ILE A 109 -10.24 15.34 -38.33
N ARG A 110 -11.05 14.26 -38.29
CA ARG A 110 -11.69 13.70 -39.48
C ARG A 110 -12.70 14.67 -40.11
N ASN A 111 -13.48 15.39 -39.31
CA ASN A 111 -14.51 16.31 -39.83
C ASN A 111 -13.97 17.67 -40.29
N ASN A 112 -12.82 18.14 -39.78
CA ASN A 112 -12.21 19.41 -40.19
C ASN A 112 -11.21 19.29 -41.35
N SER A 113 -10.98 18.09 -41.89
CA SER A 113 -10.09 17.88 -43.04
C SER A 113 -10.76 18.19 -44.39
N SER A 114 -11.92 18.86 -44.39
CA SER A 114 -12.70 19.14 -45.61
C SER A 114 -13.38 20.52 -45.59
N THR A 115 -12.67 21.59 -45.25
CA THR A 115 -13.14 22.96 -45.55
C THR A 115 -11.98 23.91 -45.83
N ASN A 116 -11.74 24.15 -47.12
CA ASN A 116 -11.08 25.35 -47.61
C ASN A 116 -12.09 26.52 -47.63
N GLY A 117 -11.65 27.71 -47.18
CA GLY A 117 -12.33 29.00 -47.33
C GLY A 117 -13.11 29.46 -46.09
N TRP A 118 -13.34 30.75 -45.81
CA TRP A 118 -12.91 32.04 -46.34
C TRP A 118 -13.51 33.09 -45.35
N LEU A 119 -12.77 34.16 -45.06
CA LEU A 119 -13.16 35.49 -44.51
C LEU A 119 -14.19 35.61 -43.34
N GLY A 120 -13.79 36.32 -42.27
CA GLY A 120 -14.75 36.92 -41.32
C GLY A 120 -14.13 37.37 -39.98
N SER A 121 -13.68 38.62 -39.92
CA SER A 121 -13.15 39.32 -38.74
C SER A 121 -14.22 39.66 -37.68
N SER A 122 -13.94 39.37 -36.40
CA SER A 122 -14.50 40.09 -35.23
C SER A 122 -13.64 39.86 -33.96
N PRO A 123 -13.38 40.91 -33.14
CA PRO A 123 -12.38 40.90 -32.09
C PRO A 123 -12.96 40.37 -30.77
N HIS A 124 -13.04 39.05 -30.67
CA HIS A 124 -12.94 38.32 -29.41
C HIS A 124 -12.12 37.09 -29.76
N SER A 125 -10.82 37.12 -29.45
CA SER A 125 -9.87 36.03 -29.74
C SER A 125 -10.29 34.76 -29.00
N ARG A 126 -11.28 34.06 -29.56
CA ARG A 126 -11.71 32.73 -29.19
C ARG A 126 -10.54 31.80 -29.50
N ARG A 127 -9.93 31.29 -28.43
CA ARG A 127 -8.98 30.16 -28.38
C ARG A 127 -8.49 29.69 -29.74
N ALA A 128 -7.47 30.37 -30.27
CA ALA A 128 -6.62 29.72 -31.27
C ALA A 128 -5.98 28.50 -30.59
N ASN A 129 -6.10 27.33 -31.21
CA ASN A 129 -5.37 26.16 -30.75
C ASN A 129 -3.86 26.49 -30.79
N PHE A 130 -3.12 26.10 -29.76
CA PHE A 130 -1.67 26.25 -29.79
C PHE A 130 -1.08 25.48 -30.98
N PRO A 131 0.02 25.98 -31.59
CA PRO A 131 0.72 25.25 -32.63
C PRO A 131 0.98 23.80 -32.22
N ARG A 132 0.93 22.88 -33.18
CA ARG A 132 1.03 21.43 -32.94
C ARG A 132 2.35 21.09 -32.25
N GLU A 133 3.39 21.84 -32.57
CA GLU A 133 4.75 21.79 -32.06
C GLU A 133 4.78 22.13 -30.57
N VAL A 134 4.10 23.21 -30.17
CA VAL A 134 3.96 23.64 -28.77
C VAL A 134 3.19 22.60 -27.99
N SER A 135 2.06 22.11 -28.53
CA SER A 135 1.26 21.07 -27.89
C SER A 135 2.01 19.73 -27.76
N LYS A 136 2.88 19.39 -28.72
CA LYS A 136 3.72 18.18 -28.67
C LYS A 136 4.82 18.32 -27.62
N MET A 137 5.44 19.48 -27.52
CA MET A 137 6.45 19.79 -26.51
C MET A 137 5.88 19.69 -25.09
N LEU A 138 4.75 20.36 -24.83
CA LEU A 138 4.12 20.35 -23.51
C LEU A 138 3.66 18.95 -23.09
N ARG A 139 3.12 18.17 -24.03
CA ARG A 139 2.74 16.76 -23.77
C ARG A 139 3.94 15.87 -23.47
N ARG A 140 5.07 16.07 -24.17
CA ARG A 140 6.32 15.33 -23.90
C ARG A 140 6.83 15.66 -22.50
N TRP A 141 6.92 16.94 -22.15
CA TRP A 141 7.38 17.38 -20.84
C TRP A 141 6.49 16.82 -19.71
N LEU A 142 5.17 16.86 -19.88
CA LEU A 142 4.23 16.32 -18.89
C LEU A 142 4.40 14.80 -18.70
N LYS A 143 4.64 14.05 -19.78
CA LYS A 143 4.88 12.61 -19.71
C LYS A 143 6.14 12.27 -18.91
N GLU A 144 7.16 13.11 -19.01
CA GLU A 144 8.43 12.96 -18.28
C GLU A 144 8.31 13.37 -16.79
N HIS A 145 7.28 14.15 -16.42
CA HIS A 145 7.09 14.72 -15.08
C HIS A 145 5.76 14.28 -14.42
N LEU A 146 5.24 13.08 -14.74
CA LEU A 146 3.96 12.60 -14.21
C LEU A 146 3.93 12.48 -12.68
N SER A 147 5.07 12.21 -12.04
CA SER A 147 5.18 12.13 -10.57
C SER A 147 5.14 13.51 -9.89
N ASN A 148 5.48 14.58 -10.61
CA ASN A 148 5.44 15.96 -10.12
C ASN A 148 5.13 16.95 -11.27
N PRO A 149 3.85 17.12 -11.65
CA PRO A 149 3.46 17.81 -12.88
C PRO A 149 3.49 19.35 -12.80
N TYR A 150 4.23 19.91 -11.84
CA TYR A 150 4.29 21.34 -11.59
C TYR A 150 5.61 21.93 -12.10
N PRO A 151 5.62 22.61 -13.27
CA PRO A 151 6.85 23.14 -13.84
C PRO A 151 7.45 24.24 -12.97
N THR A 152 8.77 24.23 -12.85
CA THR A 152 9.56 25.25 -12.18
C THR A 152 9.47 26.60 -12.90
N LYS A 153 9.88 27.68 -12.22
CA LYS A 153 9.90 29.03 -12.81
C LYS A 153 10.78 29.11 -14.07
N ILE A 154 11.81 28.28 -14.17
CA ILE A 154 12.73 28.23 -15.31
C ILE A 154 12.04 27.54 -16.51
N GLU A 155 11.38 26.41 -16.28
CA GLU A 155 10.66 25.67 -17.32
C GLU A 155 9.49 26.47 -17.88
N LYS A 156 8.76 27.19 -17.02
CA LYS A 156 7.70 28.12 -17.46
C LYS A 156 8.24 29.18 -18.42
N LYS A 157 9.42 29.76 -18.13
CA LYS A 157 10.07 30.73 -19.02
C LYS A 157 10.54 30.09 -20.33
N TYR A 158 11.00 28.85 -20.28
CA TYR A 158 11.40 28.09 -21.47
C TYR A 158 10.22 27.87 -22.43
N PHE A 159 9.03 27.52 -21.89
CA PHE A 159 7.85 27.33 -22.73
C PHE A 159 7.34 28.61 -23.38
N LEU A 160 7.44 29.74 -22.67
CA LEU A 160 7.04 31.05 -23.20
C LEU A 160 7.93 31.51 -24.36
N LYS A 161 9.25 31.28 -24.28
CA LYS A 161 10.20 31.67 -25.34
C LYS A 161 10.07 30.87 -26.63
N LYS A 162 9.41 29.70 -26.60
CA LYS A 162 9.17 28.85 -27.77
C LYS A 162 7.82 29.08 -28.44
N GLN A 163 7.10 30.11 -27.99
CA GLN A 163 5.78 30.46 -28.47
C GLN A 163 5.78 31.62 -29.48
N ASP A 164 6.92 32.32 -29.60
CA ASP A 164 7.26 33.28 -30.66
C ASP A 164 7.98 32.57 -31.83
#